data_AF-A0A849WQI4-F1
#
_entry.id   AF-A0A849WQI4-F1
#
_cell.length_a   1.000
_cell.length_b   1.000
_cell.length_c   1.000
_cell.angle_alpha   90.00
_cell.angle_beta   90.00
_cell.angle_gamma   90.00
#
_symmetry.space_group_name_H-M   'P 1'
#
loop_
_entity.id
_entity.type
_entity.pdbx_description
1 polymer ?
#
loop_
_entity_poly.entity_id
_entity_poly.type
_entity_poly.pdbx_seq_one_letter_code
_entity_poly.pdbx_strand_id
1 'polypeptide(L)'
;MIQNHIDSFAQRELSDDRNFELGKLHADRGDFDNAIKYLSLSADQYFQQRNFSDFLKCKNILLRIYAEREQFEDINFTKEQLQDLVLKEGFDLNSKTYYTLATCACYKSQYENALDYAQKSLSLALAQDSKEDICNSIFLIALVYSFLGKHTDALKEIYNLQVFFQVYNFPELKISTKLLNTRILRELKKYDEALTVAWETYEEAKELRNNVININILGMLGVIYFESGDKELSRLYLGMASKMVDAHNQVRLNRMIQSFLSKLGGESKQAYDIVFDEANHCITEKKIGQIDFKNQFILLDLLKLLVLNQGLVFSKEYLVENVWKQPYDPAIHDNKIYVTIKRLRKLIEPDYDKPKYIFRAKNGYYFNKSVKVLMEK
;
A
#
# COMPACT_ATOMS: atom_id res chain seq x y z
N MET A 1 -45.69 -35.85 -5.71
CA MET A 1 -44.25 -36.12 -5.90
C MET A 1 -43.59 -35.14 -6.87
N ILE A 2 -44.19 -34.80 -8.01
CA ILE A 2 -43.61 -33.84 -8.97
C ILE A 2 -43.55 -32.41 -8.41
N GLN A 3 -44.59 -31.95 -7.69
CA GLN A 3 -44.62 -30.61 -7.08
C GLN A 3 -43.49 -30.40 -6.04
N ASN A 4 -43.27 -31.38 -5.14
CA ASN A 4 -42.20 -31.31 -4.13
C ASN A 4 -40.79 -31.31 -4.76
N HIS A 5 -40.62 -31.94 -5.93
CA HIS A 5 -39.35 -31.89 -6.65
C HIS A 5 -39.12 -30.53 -7.29
N ILE A 6 -40.16 -29.93 -7.89
CA ILE A 6 -40.12 -28.58 -8.48
C ILE A 6 -39.86 -27.52 -7.39
N ASP A 7 -40.53 -27.62 -6.25
CA ASP A 7 -40.33 -26.69 -5.12
C ASP A 7 -38.93 -26.84 -4.49
N SER A 8 -38.38 -28.06 -4.43
CA SER A 8 -37.00 -28.30 -3.97
C SER A 8 -35.94 -27.82 -4.98
N PHE A 9 -36.26 -27.85 -6.27
CA PHE A 9 -35.37 -27.40 -7.34
C PHE A 9 -35.35 -25.87 -7.41
N ALA A 10 -36.51 -25.23 -7.32
CA ALA A 10 -36.64 -23.78 -7.24
C ALA A 10 -35.98 -23.20 -5.96
N GLN A 11 -36.13 -23.87 -4.81
CA GLN A 11 -35.42 -23.48 -3.58
C GLN A 11 -33.91 -23.65 -3.67
N ARG A 12 -33.42 -24.62 -4.45
CA ARG A 12 -31.98 -24.82 -4.71
C ARG A 12 -31.43 -23.75 -5.64
N GLU A 13 -32.07 -23.46 -6.78
CA GLU A 13 -31.68 -22.36 -7.68
C GLU A 13 -31.64 -21.02 -6.94
N LEU A 14 -32.65 -20.71 -6.11
CA LEU A 14 -32.68 -19.52 -5.25
C LEU A 14 -31.53 -19.48 -4.23
N SER A 15 -31.06 -20.63 -3.76
CA SER A 15 -29.92 -20.71 -2.83
C SER A 15 -28.57 -20.56 -3.55
N ASP A 16 -28.50 -21.00 -4.80
CA ASP A 16 -27.27 -21.03 -5.61
C ASP A 16 -26.92 -19.62 -6.09
N ASP A 17 -27.91 -18.87 -6.58
CA ASP A 17 -27.78 -17.45 -6.91
C ASP A 17 -27.46 -16.61 -5.68
N ARG A 18 -28.01 -16.98 -4.52
CA ARG A 18 -27.69 -16.32 -3.26
C ARG A 18 -26.23 -16.52 -2.85
N ASN A 19 -25.71 -17.73 -2.98
CA ASN A 19 -24.30 -18.02 -2.67
C ASN A 19 -23.35 -17.29 -3.65
N PHE A 20 -23.72 -17.20 -4.93
CA PHE A 20 -22.95 -16.46 -5.91
C PHE A 20 -22.90 -14.96 -5.58
N GLU A 21 -24.05 -14.34 -5.31
CA GLU A 21 -24.11 -12.92 -4.95
C GLU A 21 -23.39 -12.62 -3.62
N LEU A 22 -23.47 -13.52 -2.64
CA LEU A 22 -22.67 -13.42 -1.42
C LEU A 22 -21.18 -13.51 -1.71
N GLY A 23 -20.75 -14.49 -2.52
CA GLY A 23 -19.35 -14.66 -2.91
C GLY A 23 -18.79 -13.43 -3.62
N LYS A 24 -19.57 -12.86 -4.55
CA LYS A 24 -19.24 -11.61 -5.23
C LYS A 24 -19.15 -10.42 -4.27
N LEU A 25 -20.11 -10.28 -3.36
CA LEU A 25 -20.09 -9.21 -2.36
C LEU A 25 -18.86 -9.29 -1.44
N HIS A 26 -18.48 -10.49 -1.01
CA HIS A 26 -17.26 -10.70 -0.22
C HIS A 26 -16.00 -10.38 -1.04
N ALA A 27 -15.97 -10.74 -2.32
CA ALA A 27 -14.88 -10.39 -3.22
C ALA A 27 -14.72 -8.87 -3.39
N ASP A 28 -15.82 -8.14 -3.60
CA ASP A 28 -15.82 -6.68 -3.74
C ASP A 28 -15.39 -5.96 -2.45
N ARG A 29 -15.64 -6.56 -1.28
CA ARG A 29 -15.18 -6.08 0.02
C ARG A 29 -13.71 -6.42 0.33
N GLY A 30 -13.08 -7.28 -0.46
CA GLY A 30 -11.72 -7.77 -0.23
C GLY A 30 -11.61 -8.90 0.80
N ASP A 31 -12.74 -9.51 1.22
CA ASP A 31 -12.78 -10.68 2.10
C ASP A 31 -12.71 -11.95 1.26
N PHE A 32 -11.49 -12.30 0.83
CA PHE A 32 -11.29 -13.36 -0.14
C PHE A 32 -11.51 -14.76 0.41
N ASP A 33 -11.30 -15.00 1.71
CA ASP A 33 -11.53 -16.33 2.28
C ASP A 33 -13.01 -16.72 2.22
N ASN A 34 -13.91 -15.81 2.61
CA ASN A 34 -15.35 -16.05 2.47
C ASN A 34 -15.77 -16.07 1.00
N ALA A 35 -15.21 -15.19 0.16
CA ALA A 35 -15.51 -15.19 -1.28
C ALA A 35 -15.16 -16.54 -1.92
N ILE A 36 -13.97 -17.08 -1.67
CA ILE A 36 -13.53 -18.39 -2.20
C ILE A 36 -14.49 -19.49 -1.75
N LYS A 37 -14.87 -19.49 -0.47
CA LYS A 37 -15.79 -20.49 0.08
C LYS A 37 -17.13 -20.50 -0.65
N TYR A 38 -17.79 -19.34 -0.75
CA TYR A 38 -19.11 -19.25 -1.38
C TYR A 38 -19.05 -19.47 -2.90
N LEU A 39 -18.05 -18.91 -3.58
CA LEU A 39 -17.88 -19.07 -5.03
C LEU A 39 -17.53 -20.50 -5.43
N SER A 40 -16.75 -21.22 -4.61
CA SER A 40 -16.43 -22.63 -4.89
C SER A 40 -17.65 -23.52 -4.74
N LEU A 41 -18.47 -23.29 -3.72
CA LEU A 41 -19.75 -24.01 -3.54
C LEU A 41 -20.68 -23.77 -4.73
N SER A 42 -20.90 -22.51 -5.13
CA SER A 42 -21.71 -22.18 -6.31
C SER A 42 -21.14 -22.79 -7.59
N ALA A 43 -19.82 -22.76 -7.78
CA ALA A 43 -19.18 -23.35 -8.96
C ALA A 43 -19.43 -24.87 -9.05
N ASP A 44 -19.26 -25.61 -7.96
CA ASP A 44 -19.48 -27.05 -7.95
C ASP A 44 -20.95 -27.40 -8.25
N GLN A 45 -21.89 -26.58 -7.75
CA GLN A 45 -23.32 -26.74 -8.03
C GLN A 45 -23.67 -26.45 -9.49
N TYR A 46 -23.20 -25.32 -10.05
CA TYR A 46 -23.43 -24.98 -11.46
C TYR A 46 -22.81 -26.02 -12.40
N PHE A 47 -21.66 -26.60 -12.04
CA PHE A 47 -21.05 -27.68 -12.79
C PHE A 47 -21.92 -28.95 -12.81
N GLN A 48 -22.49 -29.34 -11.67
CA GLN A 48 -23.42 -30.50 -11.60
C GLN A 48 -24.70 -30.28 -12.41
N GLN A 49 -25.19 -29.04 -12.46
CA GLN A 49 -26.37 -28.65 -13.24
C GLN A 49 -26.08 -28.45 -14.74
N ARG A 50 -24.81 -28.63 -15.18
CA ARG A 50 -24.34 -28.32 -16.54
C ARG A 50 -24.57 -26.86 -16.97
N ASN A 51 -24.70 -25.94 -16.01
CA ASN A 51 -24.75 -24.50 -16.28
C ASN A 51 -23.31 -23.94 -16.35
N PHE A 52 -22.68 -24.12 -17.51
CA PHE A 52 -21.29 -23.73 -17.71
C PHE A 52 -21.05 -22.21 -17.75
N SER A 53 -22.08 -21.42 -18.09
CA SER A 53 -21.97 -19.96 -18.14
C SER A 53 -21.76 -19.35 -16.75
N ASP A 54 -22.58 -19.73 -15.78
CA ASP A 54 -22.47 -19.23 -14.40
C ASP A 54 -21.30 -19.87 -13.65
N PHE A 55 -20.96 -21.12 -13.98
CA PHE A 55 -19.70 -21.72 -13.57
C PHE A 55 -18.49 -20.87 -13.98
N LEU A 56 -18.44 -20.40 -15.23
CA LEU A 56 -17.36 -19.53 -15.70
C LEU A 56 -17.32 -18.19 -14.96
N LYS A 57 -18.48 -17.59 -14.66
CA LYS A 57 -18.52 -16.35 -13.86
C LYS A 57 -17.88 -16.55 -12.50
N CYS A 58 -18.20 -17.65 -11.82
CA CYS A 58 -17.58 -18.01 -10.53
C CYS A 58 -16.07 -18.20 -10.67
N LYS A 59 -15.64 -19.00 -11.66
CA LYS A 59 -14.21 -19.29 -11.90
C LYS A 59 -13.42 -18.03 -12.27
N ASN A 60 -14.00 -17.08 -13.00
CA ASN A 60 -13.35 -15.80 -13.31
C ASN A 60 -13.11 -14.95 -12.06
N ILE A 61 -14.07 -14.89 -11.12
CA ILE A 61 -13.86 -14.18 -9.86
C ILE A 61 -12.80 -14.88 -9.01
N LEU A 62 -12.86 -16.22 -8.91
CA LEU A 62 -11.87 -17.02 -8.21
C LEU A 62 -10.45 -16.81 -8.77
N LEU A 63 -10.28 -16.83 -10.09
CA LEU A 63 -9.00 -16.57 -10.74
C LEU A 63 -8.45 -15.19 -10.40
N ARG A 64 -9.28 -14.14 -10.37
CA ARG A 64 -8.85 -12.79 -9.94
C ARG A 64 -8.39 -12.79 -8.48
N ILE A 65 -9.12 -13.47 -7.60
CA ILE A 65 -8.76 -13.60 -6.18
C ILE A 65 -7.41 -14.32 -6.05
N TYR A 66 -7.24 -15.46 -6.70
CA TYR A 66 -6.00 -16.23 -6.66
C TYR A 66 -4.83 -15.42 -7.25
N ALA A 67 -5.08 -14.58 -8.26
CA ALA A 67 -4.08 -13.69 -8.83
C ALA A 67 -3.63 -12.61 -7.82
N GLU A 68 -4.54 -12.00 -7.06
CA GLU A 68 -4.18 -11.00 -6.04
C GLU A 68 -3.48 -11.61 -4.82
N ARG A 69 -3.82 -12.86 -4.47
CA ARG A 69 -3.15 -13.65 -3.42
C ARG A 69 -1.86 -14.32 -3.88
N GLU A 70 -1.54 -14.25 -5.18
CA GLU A 70 -0.43 -14.95 -5.83
C GLU A 70 -0.43 -16.48 -5.63
N GLN A 71 -1.62 -17.09 -5.58
CA GLN A 71 -1.82 -18.53 -5.48
C GLN A 71 -1.71 -19.19 -6.86
N PHE A 72 -0.50 -19.28 -7.39
CA PHE A 72 -0.25 -19.74 -8.76
C PHE A 72 -0.57 -21.22 -9.00
N GLU A 73 -0.61 -22.05 -7.95
CA GLU A 73 -1.02 -23.47 -8.04
C GLU A 73 -2.51 -23.58 -8.34
N ASP A 74 -3.35 -22.87 -7.58
CA ASP A 74 -4.80 -22.82 -7.77
C ASP A 74 -5.20 -22.23 -9.13
N ILE A 75 -4.42 -21.27 -9.64
CA ILE A 75 -4.58 -20.72 -10.99
C ILE A 75 -4.32 -21.80 -12.05
N ASN A 76 -3.24 -22.58 -11.91
CA ASN A 76 -2.93 -23.63 -12.89
C ASN A 76 -3.99 -24.74 -12.85
N PHE A 77 -4.41 -25.16 -11.65
CA PHE A 77 -5.49 -26.13 -11.48
C PHE A 77 -6.80 -25.66 -12.12
N THR A 78 -7.19 -24.40 -11.88
CA THR A 78 -8.39 -23.82 -12.49
C THR A 78 -8.25 -23.73 -14.01
N LYS A 79 -7.06 -23.40 -14.53
CA LYS A 79 -6.78 -23.38 -15.97
C LYS A 79 -6.93 -24.76 -16.61
N GLU A 80 -6.43 -25.81 -15.97
CA GLU A 80 -6.61 -27.20 -16.42
C GLU A 80 -8.09 -27.59 -16.42
N GLN A 81 -8.84 -27.26 -15.37
CA GLN A 81 -10.30 -27.50 -15.32
C GLN A 81 -11.04 -26.81 -16.49
N LEU A 82 -10.65 -25.58 -16.82
CA LEU A 82 -11.23 -24.86 -17.96
C LEU A 82 -10.86 -25.49 -19.30
N GLN A 83 -9.63 -25.97 -19.47
CA GLN A 83 -9.20 -26.68 -20.69
C GLN A 83 -9.95 -28.01 -20.84
N ASP A 84 -10.11 -28.76 -19.76
CA ASP A 84 -10.88 -30.00 -19.73
C ASP A 84 -12.34 -29.76 -20.12
N LEU A 85 -12.95 -28.67 -19.64
CA LEU A 85 -14.30 -28.29 -20.00
C LEU A 85 -14.44 -28.01 -21.50
N VAL A 86 -13.49 -27.28 -22.09
CA VAL A 86 -13.47 -26.99 -23.54
C VAL A 86 -13.34 -28.29 -24.34
N LEU A 87 -12.47 -29.22 -23.92
CA LEU A 87 -12.20 -30.47 -24.64
C LEU A 87 -13.32 -31.50 -24.51
N LYS A 88 -13.93 -31.65 -23.33
CA LYS A 88 -14.93 -32.69 -23.05
C LYS A 88 -16.34 -32.28 -23.44
N GLU A 89 -16.71 -31.03 -23.20
CA GLU A 89 -18.09 -30.54 -23.39
C GLU A 89 -18.22 -29.64 -24.63
N GLY A 90 -17.11 -29.33 -25.33
CA GLY A 90 -17.12 -28.47 -26.51
C GLY A 90 -17.52 -27.02 -26.23
N PHE A 91 -17.33 -26.57 -24.98
CA PHE A 91 -17.77 -25.25 -24.52
C PHE A 91 -16.76 -24.16 -24.90
N ASP A 92 -17.22 -23.05 -25.48
CA ASP A 92 -16.37 -21.92 -25.85
C ASP A 92 -16.20 -20.91 -24.70
N LEU A 93 -14.95 -20.60 -24.36
CA LEU A 93 -14.64 -19.57 -23.37
C LEU A 93 -14.97 -18.17 -23.91
N ASN A 94 -15.49 -17.31 -23.04
CA ASN A 94 -15.82 -15.93 -23.38
C ASN A 94 -14.62 -14.97 -23.27
N SER A 95 -14.79 -13.75 -23.78
CA SER A 95 -13.82 -12.64 -23.69
C SER A 95 -13.31 -12.43 -22.26
N LYS A 96 -14.23 -12.35 -21.28
CA LYS A 96 -13.92 -12.11 -19.86
C LYS A 96 -13.03 -13.20 -19.24
N THR A 97 -13.17 -14.45 -19.65
CA THR A 97 -12.31 -15.54 -19.20
C THR A 97 -10.88 -15.36 -19.73
N TYR A 98 -10.73 -15.05 -21.03
CA TYR A 98 -9.42 -14.76 -21.60
C TYR A 98 -8.78 -13.51 -20.99
N TYR A 99 -9.56 -12.47 -20.71
CA TYR A 99 -9.11 -11.30 -19.96
C TYR A 99 -8.55 -11.66 -18.59
N THR A 100 -9.25 -12.52 -17.86
CA THR A 100 -8.85 -12.95 -16.51
C THR A 100 -7.59 -13.82 -16.56
N LEU A 101 -7.50 -14.76 -17.51
CA LEU A 101 -6.33 -15.59 -17.73
C LEU A 101 -5.10 -14.77 -18.12
N ALA A 102 -5.26 -13.75 -18.96
CA ALA A 102 -4.18 -12.83 -19.31
C ALA A 102 -3.69 -12.05 -18.09
N THR A 103 -4.60 -11.57 -17.24
CA THR A 103 -4.24 -10.88 -15.99
C THR A 103 -3.41 -11.80 -15.08
N CYS A 104 -3.82 -13.06 -14.93
CA CYS A 104 -3.07 -14.06 -14.19
C CYS A 104 -1.67 -14.30 -14.80
N ALA A 105 -1.60 -14.39 -16.13
CA ALA A 105 -0.34 -14.55 -16.85
C ALA A 105 0.60 -13.34 -16.68
N CYS A 106 0.06 -12.10 -16.65
CA CYS A 106 0.83 -10.91 -16.33
C CYS A 106 1.46 -10.99 -14.93
N TYR A 107 0.71 -11.44 -13.93
CA TYR A 107 1.22 -11.52 -12.55
C TYR A 107 2.22 -12.67 -12.36
N LYS A 108 2.17 -13.69 -13.21
CA LYS A 108 3.19 -14.75 -13.33
C LYS A 108 4.39 -14.34 -14.21
N SER A 109 4.43 -13.10 -14.69
CA SER A 109 5.46 -12.57 -15.60
C SER A 109 5.56 -13.28 -16.97
N GLN A 110 4.47 -13.91 -17.43
CA GLN A 110 4.36 -14.56 -18.74
C GLN A 110 3.75 -13.60 -19.77
N TYR A 111 4.48 -12.54 -20.13
CA TYR A 111 3.92 -11.42 -20.88
C TYR A 111 3.52 -11.75 -22.33
N GLU A 112 4.27 -12.64 -22.99
CA GLU A 112 3.94 -13.08 -24.36
C GLU A 112 2.62 -13.85 -24.38
N ASN A 113 2.47 -14.84 -23.50
CA ASN A 113 1.21 -15.59 -23.33
C ASN A 113 0.04 -14.65 -22.94
N ALA A 114 0.30 -13.65 -22.09
CA ALA A 114 -0.69 -12.68 -21.70
C ALA A 114 -1.17 -11.83 -22.90
N LEU A 115 -0.26 -11.48 -23.81
CA LEU A 115 -0.59 -10.75 -25.03
C LEU A 115 -1.50 -11.58 -25.95
N ASP A 116 -1.18 -12.86 -26.15
CA ASP A 116 -2.01 -13.78 -26.95
C ASP A 116 -3.42 -13.91 -26.37
N TYR A 117 -3.53 -14.05 -25.04
CA TYR A 117 -4.83 -14.08 -24.37
C TYR A 117 -5.58 -12.75 -24.48
N ALA A 118 -4.89 -11.62 -24.38
CA ALA A 118 -5.50 -10.30 -24.53
C ALA A 118 -6.04 -10.07 -25.95
N GLN A 119 -5.29 -10.49 -26.98
CA GLN A 119 -5.72 -10.41 -28.38
C GLN A 119 -6.92 -11.32 -28.66
N LYS A 120 -6.93 -12.54 -28.11
CA LYS A 120 -8.09 -13.44 -28.18
C LYS A 120 -9.32 -12.87 -27.46
N SER A 121 -9.14 -12.25 -26.30
CA SER A 121 -10.21 -11.55 -25.59
C SER A 121 -10.81 -10.44 -26.46
N LEU A 122 -9.96 -9.65 -27.11
CA LEU A 122 -10.40 -8.56 -27.99
C LEU A 122 -11.16 -9.07 -29.22
N SER A 123 -10.67 -10.12 -29.89
CA SER A 123 -11.35 -10.67 -31.08
C SER A 123 -12.74 -11.22 -30.75
N LEU A 124 -12.88 -11.90 -29.61
CA LEU A 124 -14.17 -12.38 -29.12
C LEU A 124 -15.10 -11.24 -28.71
N ALA A 125 -14.58 -10.21 -28.03
CA ALA A 125 -15.36 -9.05 -27.62
C ALA A 125 -15.88 -8.25 -28.83
N LEU A 126 -15.07 -8.13 -29.89
CA LEU A 126 -15.48 -7.52 -31.16
C LEU A 126 -16.55 -8.35 -31.87
N ALA A 127 -16.42 -9.68 -31.89
CA ALA A 127 -17.42 -10.57 -32.47
C ALA A 127 -18.78 -10.52 -31.75
N GLN A 128 -18.76 -10.29 -30.43
CA GLN A 128 -19.96 -10.17 -29.59
C GLN A 128 -20.51 -8.73 -29.48
N ASP A 129 -19.82 -7.75 -30.07
CA ASP A 129 -20.08 -6.31 -29.95
C ASP A 129 -20.21 -5.77 -28.51
N SER A 130 -19.57 -6.44 -27.55
CA SER A 130 -19.58 -6.05 -26.14
C SER A 130 -18.61 -4.89 -25.89
N LYS A 131 -19.13 -3.66 -25.84
CA LYS A 131 -18.31 -2.44 -25.68
C LYS A 131 -17.47 -2.44 -24.41
N GLU A 132 -18.02 -2.98 -23.31
CA GLU A 132 -17.29 -3.10 -22.05
C GLU A 132 -16.11 -4.08 -22.18
N ASP A 133 -16.33 -5.26 -22.76
CA ASP A 133 -15.27 -6.26 -22.96
C ASP A 133 -14.21 -5.81 -23.96
N ILE A 134 -14.59 -5.02 -24.98
CA ILE A 134 -13.65 -4.38 -25.90
C ILE A 134 -12.73 -3.44 -25.11
N CYS A 135 -13.29 -2.56 -24.27
CA CYS A 135 -12.50 -1.64 -23.46
C CYS A 135 -11.61 -2.39 -22.45
N ASN A 136 -12.13 -3.42 -21.78
CA ASN A 136 -11.35 -4.26 -20.87
C ASN A 136 -10.18 -4.94 -21.60
N SER A 137 -10.41 -5.45 -22.82
CA SER A 137 -9.37 -6.11 -23.62
C SER A 137 -8.30 -5.12 -24.09
N ILE A 138 -8.68 -3.92 -24.52
CA ILE A 138 -7.72 -2.85 -24.88
C ILE A 138 -6.89 -2.44 -23.66
N PHE A 139 -7.52 -2.28 -22.50
CA PHE A 139 -6.82 -1.97 -21.25
C PHE A 139 -5.78 -3.05 -20.90
N LEU A 140 -6.13 -4.32 -21.08
CA LEU A 140 -5.23 -5.43 -20.83
C LEU A 140 -4.05 -5.45 -21.81
N ILE A 141 -4.27 -5.14 -23.10
CA ILE A 141 -3.17 -4.97 -24.07
C ILE A 141 -2.24 -3.84 -23.62
N ALA A 142 -2.79 -2.70 -23.22
CA ALA A 142 -2.01 -1.57 -22.68
C ALA A 142 -1.19 -1.98 -21.45
N LEU A 143 -1.80 -2.76 -20.54
CA LEU A 143 -1.15 -3.28 -19.35
C LEU A 143 0.03 -4.19 -19.70
N VAL A 144 -0.16 -5.11 -20.66
CA VAL A 144 0.89 -6.03 -21.12
C VAL A 144 2.02 -5.25 -21.79
N TYR A 145 1.72 -4.25 -22.62
CA TYR A 145 2.73 -3.38 -23.23
C TYR A 145 3.54 -2.59 -22.21
N SER A 146 2.91 -2.12 -21.13
CA SER A 146 3.63 -1.50 -20.01
C SER A 146 4.63 -2.47 -19.36
N PHE A 147 4.23 -3.73 -19.11
CA PHE A 147 5.14 -4.74 -18.56
C PHE A 147 6.28 -5.14 -19.52
N LEU A 148 6.05 -5.08 -20.84
CA LEU A 148 7.07 -5.31 -21.87
C LEU A 148 8.01 -4.10 -22.09
N GLY A 149 7.79 -2.98 -21.40
CA GLY A 149 8.55 -1.74 -21.60
C GLY A 149 8.21 -0.98 -22.90
N LYS A 150 7.16 -1.42 -23.62
CA LYS A 150 6.66 -0.75 -24.84
C LYS A 150 5.74 0.43 -24.47
N HIS A 151 6.29 1.41 -23.76
CA HIS A 151 5.51 2.53 -23.20
C HIS A 151 4.77 3.33 -24.28
N THR A 152 5.36 3.51 -25.47
CA THR A 152 4.72 4.24 -26.58
C THR A 152 3.46 3.55 -27.09
N ASP A 153 3.48 2.22 -27.19
CA ASP A 153 2.33 1.46 -27.67
C ASP A 153 1.26 1.36 -26.58
N ALA A 154 1.66 1.21 -25.31
CA ALA A 154 0.74 1.29 -24.18
C ALA A 154 -0.01 2.63 -24.13
N LEU A 155 0.69 3.75 -24.35
CA LEU A 155 0.07 5.09 -24.37
C LEU A 155 -0.92 5.28 -25.52
N LYS A 156 -0.67 4.67 -26.70
CA LYS A 156 -1.64 4.67 -27.82
C LYS A 156 -2.94 3.97 -27.42
N GLU A 157 -2.83 2.80 -26.78
CA GLU A 157 -4.03 2.08 -26.33
C GLU A 157 -4.77 2.81 -25.21
N ILE A 158 -4.05 3.49 -24.31
CA ILE A 158 -4.66 4.36 -23.31
C ILE A 158 -5.41 5.53 -23.97
N TYR A 159 -4.84 6.14 -25.01
CA TYR A 159 -5.53 7.19 -25.77
C TYR A 159 -6.80 6.66 -26.45
N ASN A 160 -6.74 5.46 -27.03
CA ASN A 160 -7.91 4.81 -27.60
C ASN A 160 -9.02 4.66 -26.54
N LEU A 161 -8.69 4.21 -25.33
CA LEU A 161 -9.64 4.09 -24.21
C LEU A 161 -10.23 5.44 -23.78
N GLN A 162 -9.43 6.51 -23.78
CA GLN A 162 -9.93 7.84 -23.44
C GLN A 162 -11.04 8.30 -24.39
N VAL A 163 -10.94 7.97 -25.68
CA VAL A 163 -12.01 8.24 -26.66
C VAL A 163 -13.28 7.46 -26.30
N PHE A 164 -13.16 6.19 -25.91
CA PHE A 164 -14.32 5.42 -25.44
C PHE A 164 -14.98 6.02 -24.20
N PHE A 165 -14.20 6.51 -23.23
CA PHE A 165 -14.73 7.09 -21.99
C PHE A 165 -15.47 8.42 -22.20
N GLN A 166 -15.33 9.07 -23.35
CA GLN A 166 -16.15 10.24 -23.70
C GLN A 166 -17.60 9.87 -24.02
N VAL A 167 -17.82 8.65 -24.50
CA VAL A 167 -19.14 8.15 -24.93
C VAL A 167 -19.73 7.20 -23.90
N TYR A 168 -18.90 6.37 -23.27
CA TYR A 168 -19.32 5.34 -22.33
C TYR A 168 -18.80 5.61 -20.92
N ASN A 169 -19.67 5.42 -19.93
CA ASN A 169 -19.31 5.61 -18.53
C ASN A 169 -18.93 4.29 -17.85
N PHE A 170 -17.63 4.00 -17.78
CA PHE A 170 -17.07 2.85 -17.07
C PHE A 170 -16.11 3.32 -15.98
N PRO A 171 -16.59 3.68 -14.78
CA PRO A 171 -15.79 4.42 -13.81
C PRO A 171 -14.61 3.60 -13.25
N GLU A 172 -14.80 2.31 -12.94
CA GLU A 172 -13.72 1.44 -12.47
C GLU A 172 -12.61 1.25 -13.51
N LEU A 173 -12.99 1.06 -14.78
CA LEU A 173 -12.05 0.90 -15.88
C LEU A 173 -11.32 2.21 -16.21
N LYS A 174 -12.03 3.35 -16.12
CA LYS A 174 -11.45 4.69 -16.28
C LYS A 174 -10.36 4.92 -15.23
N ILE A 175 -10.63 4.61 -13.95
CA ILE A 175 -9.63 4.73 -12.89
C ILE A 175 -8.46 3.78 -13.11
N SER A 176 -8.74 2.52 -13.45
CA SER A 176 -7.67 1.54 -13.72
C SER A 176 -6.76 2.00 -14.87
N THR A 177 -7.33 2.61 -15.90
CA THR A 177 -6.60 3.19 -17.04
C THR A 177 -5.76 4.39 -16.63
N LYS A 178 -6.29 5.29 -15.79
CA LYS A 178 -5.52 6.41 -15.25
C LYS A 178 -4.36 5.95 -14.36
N LEU A 179 -4.58 4.94 -13.52
CA LEU A 179 -3.52 4.32 -12.72
C LEU A 179 -2.43 3.72 -13.61
N LEU A 180 -2.80 3.02 -14.68
CA LEU A 180 -1.82 2.51 -15.64
C LEU A 180 -1.05 3.66 -16.31
N ASN A 181 -1.71 4.75 -16.69
CA ASN A 181 -1.06 5.94 -17.24
C ASN A 181 -0.06 6.55 -16.25
N THR A 182 -0.47 6.76 -14.99
CA THR A 182 0.42 7.24 -13.92
C THR A 182 1.64 6.34 -13.76
N ARG A 183 1.46 5.02 -13.81
CA ARG A 183 2.59 4.07 -13.73
C ARG A 183 3.56 4.24 -14.90
N ILE A 184 3.04 4.37 -16.13
CA ILE A 184 3.88 4.57 -17.32
C ILE A 184 4.62 5.91 -17.24
N LEU A 185 3.95 7.00 -16.84
CA LEU A 185 4.59 8.31 -16.65
C LEU A 185 5.70 8.27 -15.60
N ARG A 186 5.49 7.52 -14.51
CA ARG A 186 6.51 7.25 -13.49
C ARG A 186 7.71 6.50 -14.09
N GLU A 187 7.47 5.43 -14.85
CA GLU A 187 8.53 4.66 -15.52
C GLU A 187 9.32 5.52 -16.53
N LEU A 188 8.67 6.51 -17.15
CA LEU A 188 9.30 7.53 -18.01
C LEU A 188 9.99 8.67 -17.23
N LYS A 189 10.03 8.61 -15.90
CA LYS A 189 10.58 9.64 -14.99
C LYS A 189 9.90 11.01 -15.07
N LYS A 190 8.67 11.06 -15.59
CA LYS A 190 7.83 12.26 -15.65
C LYS A 190 7.03 12.39 -14.36
N TYR A 191 7.72 12.62 -13.23
CA TYR A 191 7.11 12.53 -11.90
C TYR A 191 6.02 13.57 -11.65
N ASP A 192 6.19 14.81 -12.11
CA ASP A 192 5.19 15.87 -11.91
C ASP A 192 3.87 15.58 -12.65
N GLU A 193 3.98 15.13 -13.90
CA GLU A 193 2.82 14.68 -14.70
C GLU A 193 2.16 13.46 -14.02
N ALA A 194 2.96 12.49 -13.56
CA ALA A 194 2.46 11.31 -12.87
C ALA A 194 1.71 11.66 -11.58
N LEU A 195 2.24 12.57 -10.76
CA LEU A 195 1.60 13.04 -9.53
C LEU A 195 0.29 13.76 -9.83
N THR A 196 0.25 14.62 -10.85
CA THR A 196 -0.97 15.33 -11.26
C THR A 196 -2.08 14.34 -11.58
N VAL A 197 -1.79 13.37 -12.46
CA VAL A 197 -2.76 12.32 -12.83
C VAL A 197 -3.14 11.45 -11.63
N ALA A 198 -2.19 11.13 -10.73
CA ALA A 198 -2.46 10.34 -9.54
C ALA A 198 -3.45 11.04 -8.58
N TRP A 199 -3.28 12.34 -8.37
CA TRP A 199 -4.17 13.14 -7.51
C TRP A 199 -5.56 13.31 -8.11
N GLU A 200 -5.67 13.59 -9.40
CA GLU A 200 -6.96 13.59 -10.10
C GLU A 200 -7.67 12.24 -9.95
N THR A 201 -6.91 11.15 -10.07
CA THR A 201 -7.44 9.79 -9.90
C THR A 201 -7.88 9.52 -8.47
N TYR A 202 -7.17 10.04 -7.47
CA TYR A 202 -7.53 9.93 -6.06
C TYR A 202 -8.87 10.62 -5.75
N GLU A 203 -9.10 11.82 -6.29
CA GLU A 203 -10.36 12.54 -6.10
C GLU A 203 -11.53 11.81 -6.77
N GLU A 204 -11.35 11.33 -8.01
CA GLU A 204 -12.38 10.54 -8.72
C GLU A 204 -12.68 9.20 -8.00
N ALA A 205 -11.67 8.57 -7.38
CA ALA A 205 -11.83 7.29 -6.69
C ALA A 205 -12.70 7.38 -5.41
N LYS A 206 -12.83 8.56 -4.80
CA LYS A 206 -13.66 8.75 -3.60
C LYS A 206 -15.13 8.41 -3.84
N GLU A 207 -15.60 8.57 -5.08
CA GLU A 207 -16.98 8.29 -5.45
C GLU A 207 -17.29 6.78 -5.54
N LEU A 208 -16.28 5.96 -5.83
CA LEU A 208 -16.45 4.53 -6.12
C LEU A 208 -16.59 3.62 -4.89
N ARG A 209 -16.41 4.15 -3.66
CA ARG A 209 -16.47 3.39 -2.39
C ARG A 209 -15.64 2.09 -2.40
N ASN A 210 -14.62 2.00 -3.25
CA ASN A 210 -13.73 0.85 -3.36
C ASN A 210 -12.41 1.14 -2.63
N ASN A 211 -12.26 0.54 -1.45
CA ASN A 211 -11.10 0.78 -0.59
C ASN A 211 -9.79 0.26 -1.21
N VAL A 212 -9.83 -0.83 -1.99
CA VAL A 212 -8.64 -1.42 -2.61
C VAL A 212 -8.01 -0.45 -3.61
N ILE A 213 -8.84 0.21 -4.42
CA ILE A 213 -8.40 1.24 -5.37
C ILE A 213 -7.71 2.39 -4.63
N ASN A 214 -8.29 2.86 -3.53
CA ASN A 214 -7.71 3.95 -2.73
C ASN A 214 -6.34 3.57 -2.15
N ILE A 215 -6.19 2.34 -1.64
CA ILE A 215 -4.90 1.84 -1.12
C ILE A 215 -3.87 1.77 -2.25
N ASN A 216 -4.28 1.33 -3.44
CA ASN A 216 -3.41 1.26 -4.60
C ASN A 216 -2.92 2.66 -5.04
N ILE A 217 -3.82 3.64 -5.09
CA ILE A 217 -3.47 5.04 -5.41
C ILE A 217 -2.48 5.61 -4.38
N LEU A 218 -2.71 5.40 -3.08
CA LEU A 218 -1.78 5.83 -2.02
C LEU A 218 -0.42 5.13 -2.14
N GLY A 219 -0.41 3.83 -2.42
CA GLY A 219 0.81 3.07 -2.71
C GLY A 219 1.56 3.65 -3.90
N MET A 220 0.86 3.97 -4.98
CA MET A 220 1.45 4.58 -6.18
C MET A 220 2.03 5.97 -5.92
N LEU A 221 1.30 6.86 -5.24
CA LEU A 221 1.81 8.17 -4.81
C LEU A 221 3.09 8.00 -3.99
N GLY A 222 3.07 7.10 -3.01
CA GLY A 222 4.22 6.81 -2.17
C GLY A 222 5.45 6.34 -2.95
N VAL A 223 5.26 5.52 -4.00
CA VAL A 223 6.35 5.09 -4.89
C VAL A 223 6.84 6.22 -5.79
N ILE A 224 5.94 7.06 -6.32
CA ILE A 224 6.34 8.22 -7.15
C ILE A 224 7.19 9.20 -6.32
N TYR A 225 6.78 9.50 -5.08
CA TYR A 225 7.57 10.34 -4.18
C TYR A 225 8.92 9.70 -3.80
N PHE A 226 8.97 8.38 -3.68
CA PHE A 226 10.23 7.67 -3.45
C PHE A 226 11.21 7.91 -4.59
N GLU A 227 10.74 7.76 -5.83
CA GLU A 227 11.55 7.88 -7.04
C GLU A 227 11.86 9.34 -7.42
N SER A 228 11.01 10.29 -7.02
CA SER A 228 11.27 11.74 -7.18
C SER A 228 12.26 12.29 -6.15
N GLY A 229 12.53 11.55 -5.06
CA GLY A 229 13.49 11.89 -4.02
C GLY A 229 12.89 12.45 -2.73
N ASP A 230 11.57 12.66 -2.67
CA ASP A 230 10.87 13.08 -1.44
C ASP A 230 10.57 11.89 -0.53
N LYS A 231 11.56 11.54 0.30
CA LYS A 231 11.48 10.41 1.23
C LYS A 231 10.46 10.61 2.35
N GLU A 232 10.12 11.86 2.69
CA GLU A 232 9.17 12.14 3.77
C GLU A 232 7.74 11.87 3.32
N LEU A 233 7.34 12.47 2.18
CA LEU A 233 6.03 12.21 1.58
C LEU A 233 5.90 10.76 1.15
N SER A 234 6.95 10.15 0.61
CA SER A 234 6.96 8.72 0.29
C SER A 234 6.61 7.86 1.51
N ARG A 235 7.28 8.09 2.64
CA ARG A 235 7.02 7.37 3.89
C ARG A 235 5.60 7.62 4.41
N LEU A 236 5.08 8.84 4.29
CA LEU A 236 3.72 9.18 4.69
C LEU A 236 2.69 8.36 3.91
N TYR A 237 2.72 8.42 2.57
CA TYR A 237 1.73 7.75 1.73
C TYR A 237 1.87 6.22 1.78
N LEU A 238 3.08 5.68 1.73
CA LEU A 238 3.32 4.24 1.90
C LEU A 238 2.91 3.76 3.30
N GLY A 239 3.13 4.57 4.34
CA GLY A 239 2.74 4.26 5.72
C GLY A 239 1.22 4.26 5.90
N MET A 240 0.50 5.16 5.24
CA MET A 240 -0.97 5.14 5.20
C MET A 240 -1.48 3.90 4.46
N ALA A 241 -0.94 3.62 3.27
CA ALA A 241 -1.30 2.44 2.49
C ALA A 241 -1.04 1.14 3.28
N SER A 242 0.10 1.04 3.97
CA SER A 242 0.46 -0.12 4.80
C SER A 242 -0.48 -0.36 5.99
N LYS A 243 -1.15 0.67 6.52
CA LYS A 243 -2.11 0.51 7.61
C LYS A 243 -3.48 0.06 7.12
N MET A 244 -3.79 0.34 5.86
CA MET A 244 -5.08 0.04 5.24
C MET A 244 -5.07 -1.28 4.47
N VAL A 245 -3.90 -1.70 3.96
CA VAL A 245 -3.74 -2.93 3.20
C VAL A 245 -3.97 -4.16 4.08
N ASP A 246 -4.77 -5.09 3.58
CA ASP A 246 -4.90 -6.41 4.18
C ASP A 246 -3.75 -7.29 3.69
N ALA A 247 -2.81 -7.62 4.58
CA ALA A 247 -1.62 -8.39 4.24
C ALA A 247 -1.91 -9.82 3.77
N HIS A 248 -3.04 -10.41 4.18
CA HIS A 248 -3.44 -11.78 3.84
C HIS A 248 -4.18 -11.82 2.50
N ASN A 249 -5.09 -10.87 2.27
CA ASN A 249 -5.90 -10.83 1.05
C ASN A 249 -5.18 -10.12 -0.11
N GLN A 250 -4.52 -8.99 0.15
CA GLN A 250 -3.89 -8.13 -0.87
C GLN A 250 -2.36 -8.33 -0.91
N VAL A 251 -1.93 -9.58 -1.07
CA VAL A 251 -0.53 -10.03 -0.94
C VAL A 251 0.41 -9.23 -1.86
N ARG A 252 0.05 -9.09 -3.14
CA ARG A 252 0.86 -8.38 -4.14
C ARG A 252 1.08 -6.91 -3.79
N LEU A 253 -0.02 -6.21 -3.45
CA LEU A 253 0.03 -4.80 -3.08
C LEU A 253 0.81 -4.58 -1.79
N ASN A 254 0.57 -5.42 -0.78
CA ASN A 254 1.31 -5.39 0.48
C ASN A 254 2.82 -5.60 0.24
N ARG A 255 3.21 -6.61 -0.56
CA ARG A 255 4.62 -6.85 -0.90
C ARG A 255 5.28 -5.63 -1.53
N MET A 256 4.59 -4.99 -2.48
CA MET A 256 5.08 -3.75 -3.09
C MET A 256 5.32 -2.67 -2.04
N ILE A 257 4.32 -2.39 -1.18
CA ILE A 257 4.40 -1.37 -0.13
C ILE A 257 5.56 -1.67 0.82
N GLN A 258 5.67 -2.90 1.34
CA GLN A 258 6.74 -3.30 2.26
C GLN A 258 8.14 -3.23 1.62
N SER A 259 8.25 -3.56 0.32
CA SER A 259 9.50 -3.43 -0.42
C SER A 259 10.02 -1.98 -0.44
N PHE A 260 9.14 -1.00 -0.67
CA PHE A 260 9.53 0.41 -0.63
C PHE A 260 9.73 0.95 0.78
N LEU A 261 8.91 0.53 1.75
CA LEU A 261 9.11 0.89 3.16
C LEU A 261 10.44 0.38 3.72
N SER A 262 10.85 -0.84 3.35
CA SER A 262 12.15 -1.38 3.76
C SER A 262 13.32 -0.64 3.09
N LYS A 263 13.21 -0.28 1.80
CA LYS A 263 14.21 0.54 1.08
C LYS A 263 14.35 1.95 1.65
N LEU A 264 13.27 2.53 2.17
CA LEU A 264 13.32 3.85 2.80
C LEU A 264 14.21 3.87 4.05
N GLY A 265 14.40 2.71 4.70
CA GLY A 265 15.23 2.58 5.90
C GLY A 265 14.73 3.39 7.10
N GLY A 266 15.03 2.88 8.29
CA GLY A 266 14.83 3.60 9.55
C GLY A 266 13.37 3.67 10.00
N GLU A 267 13.16 3.35 11.28
CA GLU A 267 11.96 3.80 11.99
C GLU A 267 11.74 5.29 11.68
N SER A 268 10.49 5.65 11.39
CA SER A 268 10.12 7.04 11.11
C SER A 268 10.81 7.98 12.09
N LYS A 269 11.44 9.07 11.63
CA LYS A 269 11.91 10.13 12.55
C LYS A 269 10.77 10.64 13.45
N GLN A 270 9.51 10.44 13.06
CA GLN A 270 8.31 10.72 13.86
C GLN A 270 8.00 9.70 14.98
N ALA A 271 8.62 8.51 14.95
CA ALA A 271 8.50 7.49 15.98
C ALA A 271 9.36 7.83 17.22
N TYR A 272 10.34 8.71 17.05
CA TYR A 272 11.17 9.25 18.11
C TYR A 272 10.64 10.59 18.60
N ASP A 273 10.81 10.86 19.88
CA ASP A 273 10.50 12.16 20.47
C ASP A 273 11.63 13.17 20.17
N ILE A 274 12.87 12.68 20.14
CA ILE A 274 14.07 13.46 19.86
C ILE A 274 14.98 12.67 18.90
N VAL A 275 15.50 13.34 17.87
CA VAL A 275 16.56 12.84 17.00
C VAL A 275 17.79 13.70 17.19
N PHE A 276 18.91 13.09 17.58
CA PHE A 276 20.17 13.76 17.82
C PHE A 276 21.10 13.55 16.61
N ASP A 277 21.48 14.63 15.94
CA ASP A 277 22.44 14.63 14.83
C ASP A 277 23.81 15.04 15.37
N GLU A 278 24.67 14.04 15.60
CA GLU A 278 25.98 14.27 16.19
C GLU A 278 26.93 15.01 15.24
N ALA A 279 26.84 14.77 13.93
CA ALA A 279 27.71 15.38 12.94
C ALA A 279 27.46 16.89 12.80
N ASN A 280 26.19 17.31 12.88
CA ASN A 280 25.81 18.71 12.69
C ASN A 280 25.52 19.46 14.00
N HIS A 281 25.72 18.84 15.16
CA HIS A 281 25.42 19.42 16.48
C HIS A 281 23.96 19.94 16.59
N CYS A 282 23.04 19.27 15.91
CA CYS A 282 21.63 19.65 15.81
C CYS A 282 20.74 18.61 16.45
N ILE A 283 19.57 19.04 16.91
CA ILE A 283 18.58 18.16 17.50
C ILE A 283 17.24 18.45 16.88
N THR A 284 16.49 17.43 16.49
CA THR A 284 15.12 17.60 16.00
C THR A 284 14.14 17.04 17.03
N GLU A 285 13.32 17.91 17.59
CA GLU A 285 12.25 17.56 18.52
C GLU A 285 10.91 17.54 17.78
N LYS A 286 10.05 16.58 18.12
CA LYS A 286 8.82 16.28 17.36
C LYS A 286 7.82 17.44 17.21
N LYS A 287 7.74 18.36 18.16
CA LYS A 287 6.80 19.50 18.17
C LYS A 287 7.48 20.83 17.86
N ILE A 288 8.71 21.02 18.33
CA ILE A 288 9.48 22.27 18.16
C ILE A 288 10.15 22.31 16.78
N GLY A 289 10.55 21.16 16.24
CA GLY A 289 11.34 21.07 15.01
C GLY A 289 12.84 21.04 15.30
N GLN A 290 13.63 21.49 14.32
CA GLN A 290 15.08 21.47 14.41
C GLN A 290 15.61 22.60 15.31
N ILE A 291 16.49 22.24 16.23
CA ILE A 291 17.17 23.10 17.21
C ILE A 291 18.67 23.00 16.93
N ASP A 292 19.24 24.11 16.51
CA ASP A 292 20.68 24.26 16.28
C ASP A 292 21.36 24.85 17.52
N PHE A 293 22.30 24.11 18.11
CA PHE A 293 23.04 24.54 19.29
C PHE A 293 24.21 25.48 18.96
N LYS A 294 24.61 25.63 17.69
CA LYS A 294 25.71 26.48 17.23
C LYS A 294 26.95 26.32 18.11
N ASN A 295 27.38 27.39 18.78
CA ASN A 295 28.56 27.41 19.66
C ASN A 295 28.24 27.08 21.13
N GLN A 296 27.06 26.53 21.44
CA GLN A 296 26.63 26.23 22.81
C GLN A 296 27.03 24.81 23.24
N PHE A 297 28.31 24.47 23.12
CA PHE A 297 28.84 23.12 23.34
C PHE A 297 28.47 22.52 24.71
N ILE A 298 28.52 23.32 25.78
CA ILE A 298 28.17 22.88 27.14
C ILE A 298 26.72 22.37 27.22
N LEU A 299 25.79 23.01 26.53
CA LEU A 299 24.39 22.61 26.53
C LEU A 299 24.18 21.30 25.75
N LEU A 300 24.89 21.17 24.63
CA LEU A 300 24.88 19.96 23.83
C LEU A 300 25.50 18.78 24.57
N ASP A 301 26.68 18.97 25.19
CA ASP A 301 27.39 17.94 25.96
C ASP A 301 26.58 17.48 27.16
N LEU A 302 25.96 18.42 27.88
CA LEU A 302 25.06 18.11 28.98
C LEU A 302 23.87 17.28 28.51
N LEU A 303 23.25 17.65 27.39
CA LEU A 303 22.12 16.91 26.85
C LEU A 303 22.53 15.52 26.36
N LYS A 304 23.66 15.42 25.65
CA LYS A 304 24.22 14.16 25.16
C LYS A 304 24.49 13.19 26.31
N LEU A 305 25.12 13.66 27.39
CA LEU A 305 25.40 12.87 28.57
C LEU A 305 24.11 12.32 29.23
N LEU A 306 23.08 13.17 29.32
CA LEU A 306 21.77 12.80 29.87
C LEU A 306 21.02 11.82 28.96
N VAL A 307 21.02 12.05 27.65
CA VAL A 307 20.32 11.23 26.64
C VAL A 307 20.94 9.84 26.51
N LEU A 308 22.28 9.73 26.51
CA LEU A 308 22.96 8.44 26.42
C LEU A 308 22.68 7.53 27.62
N ASN A 309 22.25 8.10 28.75
CA ASN A 309 22.05 7.39 30.01
C ASN A 309 20.65 7.65 30.57
N GLN A 310 19.62 7.42 29.76
CA GLN A 310 18.23 7.69 30.14
C GLN A 310 17.84 6.96 31.43
N GLY A 311 17.15 7.67 32.33
CA GLY A 311 16.72 7.16 33.63
C GLY A 311 17.81 7.14 34.71
N LEU A 312 19.07 7.38 34.38
CA LEU A 312 20.16 7.45 35.36
C LEU A 312 20.24 8.86 35.97
N VAL A 313 20.33 8.93 37.30
CA VAL A 313 20.47 10.19 38.03
C VAL A 313 21.95 10.55 38.15
N PHE A 314 22.32 11.68 37.55
CA PHE A 314 23.67 12.23 37.68
C PHE A 314 23.73 13.25 38.81
N SER A 315 24.70 13.09 39.70
CA SER A 315 24.96 14.06 40.76
C SER A 315 25.49 15.38 40.19
N LYS A 316 25.29 16.47 40.93
CA LYS A 316 25.82 17.79 40.55
C LYS A 316 27.34 17.77 40.35
N GLU A 317 28.04 17.10 41.24
CA GLU A 317 29.49 16.88 41.17
C GLU A 317 29.89 16.18 39.87
N TYR A 318 29.25 15.06 39.55
CA TYR A 318 29.54 14.31 38.34
C TYR A 318 29.30 15.14 37.08
N LEU A 319 28.20 15.91 37.04
CA LEU A 319 27.91 16.79 35.91
C LEU A 319 29.03 17.83 35.71
N VAL A 320 29.55 18.41 36.79
CA VAL A 320 30.62 19.43 36.73
C VAL A 320 31.93 18.84 36.24
N GLU A 321 32.32 17.70 36.78
CA GLU A 321 33.55 17.01 36.37
C GLU A 321 33.50 16.51 34.93
N ASN A 322 32.33 16.08 34.45
CA ASN A 322 32.21 15.46 33.13
C ASN A 322 31.82 16.42 32.01
N VAL A 323 31.02 17.44 32.28
CA VAL A 323 30.59 18.44 31.28
C VAL A 323 31.48 19.68 31.31
N TRP A 324 31.83 20.19 32.50
CA TRP A 324 32.66 21.39 32.63
C TRP A 324 34.16 21.10 32.80
N LYS A 325 34.55 19.84 33.07
CA LYS A 325 35.94 19.42 33.32
C LYS A 325 36.61 20.22 34.43
N GLN A 326 35.86 20.50 35.51
CA GLN A 326 36.29 21.30 36.66
C GLN A 326 36.07 20.53 37.97
N PRO A 327 36.86 20.78 39.03
CA PRO A 327 36.56 20.27 40.35
C PRO A 327 35.27 20.89 40.89
N TYR A 328 34.44 20.08 41.56
CA TYR A 328 33.16 20.55 42.05
C TYR A 328 33.31 21.46 43.28
N ASP A 329 32.70 22.62 43.19
CA ASP A 329 32.52 23.58 44.29
C ASP A 329 31.04 23.97 44.36
N PRO A 330 30.30 23.56 45.42
CA PRO A 330 28.89 23.86 45.57
C PRO A 330 28.55 25.35 45.52
N ALA A 331 29.42 26.24 46.01
CA ALA A 331 29.13 27.67 46.10
C ALA A 331 29.01 28.33 44.70
N ILE A 332 29.77 27.83 43.73
CA ILE A 332 29.83 28.35 42.37
C ILE A 332 28.95 27.51 41.43
N HIS A 333 29.06 26.19 41.53
CA HIS A 333 28.55 25.28 40.52
C HIS A 333 27.07 24.97 40.66
N ASP A 334 26.48 25.04 41.84
CA ASP A 334 25.05 24.75 42.01
C ASP A 334 24.19 25.70 41.18
N ASN A 335 24.50 27.00 41.22
CA ASN A 335 23.82 27.99 40.39
C ASN A 335 24.14 27.80 38.90
N LYS A 336 25.40 27.51 38.57
CA LYS A 336 25.84 27.26 37.18
C LYS A 336 25.09 26.10 36.53
N ILE A 337 24.93 24.98 37.24
CA ILE A 337 24.17 23.82 36.80
C ILE A 337 22.69 24.20 36.63
N TYR A 338 22.11 24.87 37.64
CA TYR A 338 20.71 25.27 37.59
C TYR A 338 20.40 26.17 36.39
N VAL A 339 21.21 27.20 36.16
CA VAL A 339 21.05 28.12 35.02
C VAL A 339 21.23 27.39 33.69
N THR A 340 22.18 26.46 33.60
CA THR A 340 22.41 25.67 32.39
C THR A 340 21.23 24.74 32.08
N ILE A 341 20.74 23.98 33.07
CA ILE A 341 19.56 23.11 32.91
C ILE A 341 18.33 23.95 32.54
N LYS A 342 18.16 25.13 33.14
CA LYS A 342 17.08 26.06 32.81
C LYS A 342 17.13 26.50 31.35
N ARG A 343 18.32 26.86 30.84
CA ARG A 343 18.51 27.22 29.42
C ARG A 343 18.26 26.04 28.50
N LEU A 344 18.74 24.85 28.87
CA LEU A 344 18.54 23.64 28.08
C LEU A 344 17.06 23.30 27.93
N ARG A 345 16.30 23.33 29.03
CA ARG A 345 14.85 23.10 29.01
C ARG A 345 14.10 24.07 28.11
N LYS A 346 14.47 25.36 28.11
CA LYS A 346 13.84 26.36 27.21
C LYS A 346 14.02 26.05 25.74
N LEU A 347 15.08 25.33 25.37
CA LEU A 347 15.35 24.97 23.98
C LEU A 347 14.60 23.70 23.58
N ILE A 348 14.61 22.67 24.43
CA ILE A 348 14.18 21.33 24.03
C ILE A 348 12.80 20.93 24.54
N GLU A 349 12.27 21.56 25.59
CA GLU A 349 10.97 21.19 26.15
C GLU A 349 9.83 21.86 25.36
N PRO A 350 8.83 21.11 24.87
CA PRO A 350 7.71 21.70 24.12
C PRO A 350 6.86 22.65 24.98
N ASP A 351 6.80 22.38 26.27
CA ASP A 351 6.22 23.24 27.30
C ASP A 351 7.23 23.36 28.44
N TYR A 352 7.71 24.58 28.67
CA TYR A 352 8.73 24.86 29.67
C TYR A 352 8.22 24.65 31.11
N ASP A 353 6.94 24.92 31.38
CA ASP A 353 6.37 24.80 32.72
C ASP A 353 6.00 23.35 33.06
N LYS A 354 5.86 22.50 32.04
CA LYS A 354 5.59 21.06 32.15
C LYS A 354 6.68 20.24 31.45
N PRO A 355 7.88 20.13 32.06
CA PRO A 355 9.02 19.45 31.44
C PRO A 355 8.70 17.96 31.20
N LYS A 356 8.99 17.50 29.99
CA LYS A 356 8.83 16.12 29.52
C LYS A 356 10.17 15.36 29.54
N TYR A 357 11.28 16.04 29.30
CA TYR A 357 12.57 15.43 29.00
C TYR A 357 13.51 15.38 30.20
N ILE A 358 13.78 16.52 30.84
CA ILE A 358 14.77 16.62 31.92
C ILE A 358 14.06 16.81 33.26
N PHE A 359 14.37 15.98 34.24
CA PHE A 359 13.78 16.03 35.58
C PHE A 359 14.83 16.26 36.68
N ARG A 360 14.39 16.83 37.81
CA ARG A 360 15.22 17.07 39.00
C ARG A 360 15.03 15.92 39.98
N ALA A 361 16.14 15.39 40.51
CA ALA A 361 16.17 14.43 41.61
C ALA A 361 16.75 15.09 42.88
N LYS A 362 16.76 14.37 44.01
CA LYS A 362 17.21 14.88 45.31
C LYS A 362 18.63 15.50 45.25
N ASN A 363 19.56 14.83 44.56
CA ASN A 363 20.97 15.23 44.48
C ASN A 363 21.46 15.51 43.05
N GLY A 364 20.55 15.74 42.09
CA GLY A 364 20.96 15.74 40.68
C GLY A 364 19.85 15.91 39.66
N TYR A 365 20.15 15.50 38.42
CA TYR A 365 19.24 15.55 37.28
C TYR A 365 19.30 14.25 36.49
N TYR A 366 18.21 13.95 35.78
CA TYR A 366 18.13 12.78 34.91
C TYR A 366 17.26 13.06 33.69
N PHE A 367 17.48 12.27 32.64
CA PHE A 367 16.64 12.25 31.45
C PHE A 367 15.54 11.20 31.58
N ASN A 368 14.34 11.52 31.10
CA ASN A 368 13.19 10.61 31.19
C ASN A 368 13.41 9.32 30.37
N LYS A 369 13.23 8.17 31.01
CA LYS A 369 13.41 6.83 30.41
C LYS A 369 12.34 6.48 29.39
N SER A 370 11.15 7.08 29.45
CA SER A 370 10.06 6.76 28.52
C SER A 370 10.20 7.43 27.14
N VAL A 371 11.22 8.28 26.96
CA VAL A 371 11.39 9.11 25.77
C VAL A 371 12.17 8.34 24.72
N LYS A 372 11.59 8.20 23.53
CA LYS A 372 12.26 7.52 22.42
C LYS A 372 13.26 8.45 21.77
N VAL A 373 14.54 8.08 21.78
CA VAL A 373 15.61 8.90 21.19
C VAL A 373 16.37 8.11 20.13
N LEU A 374 16.64 8.76 18.99
CA LEU A 374 17.50 8.25 17.93
C LEU A 374 18.83 9.03 17.94
N MET A 375 19.95 8.32 17.92
CA MET A 375 21.29 8.90 17.76
C MET A 375 21.77 8.67 16.33
N GLU A 376 21.85 9.74 15.53
CA GLU A 376 22.47 9.73 14.21
C GLU A 376 23.96 10.07 14.38
N LYS A 377 24.82 9.14 13.95
CA LYS A 377 26.28 9.25 14.05
C LYS A 377 26.88 9.93 12.82
#